data_AF-I7CY43-F1
#
_entry.id   AF-I7CY43-F1
#
_cell.length_a   1.000
_cell.length_b   1.000
_cell.length_c   1.000
_cell.angle_alpha   90.00
_cell.angle_beta   90.00
_cell.angle_gamma   90.00
#
_symmetry.space_group_name_H-M   'P 1'
#
loop_
_entity.id
_entity.type
_entity.pdbx_description
1 polymer ?
#
loop_
_entity_poly.entity_id
_entity_poly.type
_entity_poly.pdbx_seq_one_letter_code
_entity_poly.pdbx_strand_id
1 'polypeptide(L)'
;MRVVVPFAAETPKTRLESVFSPDERSRFARAMLADVLRAIAETGHKPTVVSTAPLAVADLELPEAVAAVTSVAVDERPLTDAVNAWLPGGDGAADESGATGDPDHDPVAVVMADLALATPDALEGLLTTAADVAIAPGRGGGTNALVVRHPAFRVDYHGTSYLDHCEIARSVGADLETVDSFRLGTDIDEPADLVEVLVHGRTSDRALARLREFGFALDDRDGRVGVARETDRASE
;
A
#
# COMPACT_ATOMS: atom_id res chain seq x y z
N MET A 1 -14.95 -9.45 4.01
CA MET A 1 -14.14 -8.48 3.25
C MET A 1 -12.72 -8.99 3.12
N ARG A 2 -12.25 -9.06 1.88
CA ARG A 2 -10.87 -9.41 1.52
C ARG A 2 -10.01 -8.15 1.51
N VAL A 3 -8.73 -8.26 1.80
CA VAL A 3 -7.78 -7.13 1.71
C VAL A 3 -6.66 -7.53 0.75
N VAL A 4 -6.50 -6.79 -0.33
CA VAL A 4 -5.46 -7.03 -1.34
C VAL A 4 -4.41 -5.92 -1.30
N VAL A 5 -3.15 -6.32 -1.48
CA VAL A 5 -1.99 -5.42 -1.45
C VAL A 5 -1.21 -5.58 -2.76
N PRO A 6 -1.43 -4.70 -3.75
CA PRO A 6 -0.70 -4.77 -5.02
C PRO A 6 0.78 -4.47 -4.82
N PHE A 7 1.65 -5.29 -5.43
CA PHE A 7 3.10 -5.16 -5.26
C PHE A 7 3.87 -5.47 -6.54
N ALA A 8 4.69 -4.51 -6.99
CA ALA A 8 5.61 -4.70 -8.10
C ALA A 8 6.97 -5.23 -7.59
N ALA A 9 7.23 -6.52 -7.76
CA ALA A 9 8.34 -7.20 -7.08
C ALA A 9 9.72 -7.06 -7.76
N GLU A 10 9.80 -6.73 -9.05
CA GLU A 10 11.07 -6.79 -9.81
C GLU A 10 11.90 -5.49 -9.74
N THR A 11 11.25 -4.34 -9.95
CA THR A 11 11.94 -3.03 -10.01
C THR A 11 11.22 -1.95 -9.21
N PRO A 12 11.06 -2.13 -7.89
CA PRO A 12 10.29 -1.19 -7.08
C PRO A 12 11.00 0.17 -6.97
N LYS A 13 10.17 1.22 -6.79
CA LYS A 13 10.59 2.55 -6.34
C LYS A 13 11.65 3.22 -7.21
N THR A 14 11.54 3.11 -8.54
CA THR A 14 12.50 3.70 -9.50
C THR A 14 12.75 5.19 -9.29
N ARG A 15 11.75 5.95 -8.83
CA ARG A 15 11.88 7.38 -8.47
C ARG A 15 12.85 7.66 -7.31
N LEU A 16 13.22 6.65 -6.53
CA LEU A 16 14.20 6.75 -5.46
C LEU A 16 15.62 6.34 -5.89
N GLU A 17 15.88 6.09 -7.17
CA GLU A 17 17.20 5.66 -7.66
C GLU A 17 18.32 6.69 -7.45
N SER A 18 17.96 7.96 -7.28
CA SER A 18 18.91 9.05 -6.98
C SER A 18 19.51 8.94 -5.58
N VAL A 19 18.85 8.23 -4.66
CA VAL A 19 19.28 8.09 -3.25
C VAL A 19 19.48 6.64 -2.81
N PHE A 20 18.92 5.67 -3.53
CA PHE A 20 19.06 4.24 -3.25
C PHE A 20 19.66 3.45 -4.42
N SER A 21 20.56 2.54 -4.08
CA SER A 21 20.96 1.44 -4.96
C SER A 21 19.79 0.49 -5.25
N PRO A 22 19.87 -0.36 -6.30
CA PRO A 22 18.82 -1.32 -6.62
C PRO A 22 18.48 -2.31 -5.47
N ASP A 23 19.50 -2.73 -4.70
CA ASP A 23 19.31 -3.59 -3.52
C ASP A 23 18.55 -2.86 -2.41
N GLU A 24 18.97 -1.63 -2.09
CA GLU A 24 18.30 -0.83 -1.06
C GLU A 24 16.86 -0.51 -1.42
N ARG A 25 16.55 -0.23 -2.69
CA ARG A 25 15.16 -0.04 -3.15
C ARG A 25 14.31 -1.29 -2.92
N SER A 26 14.84 -2.45 -3.29
CA SER A 26 14.15 -3.73 -3.11
C SER A 26 13.91 -4.02 -1.62
N ARG A 27 14.91 -3.82 -0.78
CA ARG A 27 14.83 -4.04 0.68
C ARG A 27 13.89 -3.04 1.35
N PHE A 28 13.91 -1.78 0.93
CA PHE A 28 13.01 -0.75 1.46
C PHE A 28 11.56 -1.00 1.05
N ALA A 29 11.30 -1.35 -0.22
CA ALA A 29 9.96 -1.70 -0.70
C ALA A 29 9.37 -2.91 0.05
N ARG A 30 10.18 -3.95 0.28
CA ARG A 30 9.76 -5.11 1.10
C ARG A 30 9.52 -4.74 2.56
N ALA A 31 10.27 -3.81 3.12
CA ALA A 31 10.05 -3.32 4.48
C ALA A 31 8.73 -2.56 4.61
N MET A 32 8.38 -1.69 3.65
CA MET A 32 7.09 -1.00 3.60
C MET A 32 5.93 -1.99 3.45
N LEU A 33 6.06 -2.95 2.52
CA LEU A 33 5.08 -4.03 2.35
C LEU A 33 4.87 -4.79 3.68
N ALA A 34 5.96 -5.14 4.37
CA ALA A 34 5.88 -5.85 5.64
C ALA A 34 5.14 -5.04 6.73
N ASP A 35 5.34 -3.72 6.78
CA ASP A 35 4.62 -2.83 7.69
C ASP A 35 3.13 -2.73 7.36
N VAL A 36 2.78 -2.62 6.07
CA VAL A 36 1.38 -2.64 5.60
C VAL A 36 0.69 -3.96 5.95
N LEU A 37 1.32 -5.10 5.67
CA LEU A 37 0.77 -6.43 5.96
C LEU A 37 0.54 -6.64 7.45
N ARG A 38 1.48 -6.19 8.29
CA ARG A 38 1.32 -6.22 9.75
C ARG A 38 0.16 -5.35 10.19
N ALA A 39 0.05 -4.11 9.70
CA ALA A 39 -1.04 -3.21 10.06
C ALA A 39 -2.41 -3.80 9.66
N ILE A 40 -2.52 -4.44 8.50
CA ILE A 40 -3.73 -5.15 8.07
C ILE A 40 -4.02 -6.32 9.01
N ALA A 41 -3.04 -7.18 9.31
CA ALA A 41 -3.24 -8.33 10.20
C ALA A 41 -3.69 -7.92 11.62
N GLU A 42 -3.19 -6.79 12.13
CA GLU A 42 -3.58 -6.22 13.43
C GLU A 42 -5.04 -5.72 13.46
N THR A 43 -5.67 -5.46 12.31
CA THR A 43 -7.13 -5.20 12.21
C THR A 43 -7.98 -6.49 12.19
N GLY A 44 -7.34 -7.67 12.28
CA GLY A 44 -8.03 -8.97 12.24
C GLY A 44 -8.32 -9.48 10.83
N HIS A 45 -7.91 -8.74 9.79
CA HIS A 45 -8.05 -9.13 8.40
C HIS A 45 -6.86 -9.95 7.89
N LYS A 46 -7.10 -10.79 6.86
CA LYS A 46 -6.07 -11.60 6.20
C LYS A 46 -5.64 -10.91 4.90
N PRO A 47 -4.40 -10.41 4.78
CA PRO A 47 -3.95 -9.76 3.55
C PRO A 47 -3.53 -10.77 2.48
N THR A 48 -3.89 -10.48 1.23
CA THR A 48 -3.37 -11.15 0.04
C THR A 48 -2.46 -10.18 -0.73
N VAL A 49 -1.19 -10.51 -0.89
CA VAL A 49 -0.30 -9.75 -1.78
C VAL A 49 -0.58 -10.16 -3.22
N VAL A 50 -0.91 -9.20 -4.08
CA VAL A 50 -1.05 -9.40 -5.53
C VAL A 50 0.25 -8.94 -6.16
N SER A 51 1.13 -9.91 -6.44
CA SER A 51 2.51 -9.65 -6.86
C SER A 51 2.68 -9.80 -8.36
N THR A 52 3.35 -8.85 -9.02
CA THR A 52 3.59 -8.92 -10.48
C THR A 52 4.65 -9.95 -10.88
N ALA A 53 5.34 -10.56 -9.92
CA ALA A 53 6.33 -11.60 -10.13
C ALA A 53 6.37 -12.55 -8.92
N PRO A 54 7.03 -13.73 -9.00
CA PRO A 54 7.14 -14.66 -7.88
C PRO A 54 7.68 -14.00 -6.60
N LEU A 55 6.94 -14.18 -5.51
CA LEU A 55 7.27 -13.66 -4.20
C LEU A 55 6.86 -14.69 -3.14
N ALA A 56 7.79 -15.12 -2.29
CA ALA A 56 7.46 -15.97 -1.16
C ALA A 56 7.21 -15.13 0.09
N VAL A 57 6.19 -15.49 0.89
CA VAL A 57 5.92 -14.87 2.20
C VAL A 57 7.15 -14.94 3.12
N ALA A 58 7.93 -16.04 3.01
CA ALA A 58 9.17 -16.22 3.76
C ALA A 58 10.23 -15.14 3.47
N ASP A 59 10.18 -14.50 2.28
CA ASP A 59 11.13 -13.46 1.88
C ASP A 59 10.76 -12.05 2.37
N LEU A 60 9.62 -11.92 3.07
CA LEU A 60 9.12 -10.64 3.60
C LEU A 60 9.53 -10.42 5.07
N GLU A 61 10.27 -11.38 5.65
CA GLU A 61 10.77 -11.33 7.03
C GLU A 61 9.66 -11.08 8.09
N LEU A 62 8.39 -11.40 7.81
CA LEU A 62 7.24 -11.07 8.67
C LEU A 62 7.28 -11.77 10.04
N PRO A 63 6.66 -11.19 11.10
CA PRO A 63 6.36 -11.95 12.32
C PRO A 63 5.53 -13.20 12.00
N GLU A 64 5.77 -14.31 12.70
CA GLU A 64 5.13 -15.61 12.43
C GLU A 64 3.60 -15.51 12.36
N ALA A 65 2.98 -14.78 13.29
CA ALA A 65 1.54 -14.58 13.32
C ALA A 65 1.01 -13.85 12.07
N VAL A 66 1.77 -12.90 11.51
CA VAL A 66 1.41 -12.16 10.29
C VAL A 66 1.65 -13.03 9.06
N ALA A 67 2.77 -13.76 9.02
CA ALA A 67 3.08 -14.69 7.95
C ALA A 67 2.02 -15.79 7.82
N ALA A 68 1.50 -16.31 8.94
CA ALA A 68 0.49 -17.36 8.98
C ALA A 68 -0.87 -16.95 8.37
N VAL A 69 -1.15 -15.65 8.29
CA VAL A 69 -2.40 -15.12 7.73
C VAL A 69 -2.22 -14.39 6.41
N THR A 70 -0.98 -14.27 5.91
CA THR A 70 -0.66 -13.62 4.65
C THR A 70 -0.61 -14.66 3.53
N SER A 71 -1.25 -14.35 2.41
CA SER A 71 -1.12 -15.12 1.17
C SER A 71 -0.48 -14.27 0.07
N VAL A 72 0.03 -14.92 -0.98
CA VAL A 72 0.54 -14.27 -2.18
C VAL A 72 -0.13 -14.90 -3.39
N ALA A 73 -0.63 -14.07 -4.29
CA ALA A 73 -1.07 -14.44 -5.62
C ALA A 73 -0.17 -13.74 -6.65
N VAL A 74 0.35 -14.50 -7.60
CA VAL A 74 1.14 -13.94 -8.70
C VAL A 74 0.19 -13.58 -9.84
N ASP A 75 0.23 -12.32 -10.25
CA ASP A 75 -0.58 -11.77 -11.32
C ASP A 75 0.25 -10.78 -12.14
N GLU A 76 0.70 -11.22 -13.32
CA GLU A 76 1.60 -10.44 -14.19
C GLU A 76 0.87 -9.33 -14.97
N ARG A 77 -0.45 -9.16 -14.77
CA ARG A 77 -1.21 -8.07 -15.38
C ARG A 77 -0.72 -6.71 -14.86
N PRO A 78 -0.90 -5.62 -15.64
CA PRO A 78 -0.72 -4.27 -15.14
C PRO A 78 -1.55 -3.99 -13.89
N LEU A 79 -1.08 -3.07 -13.02
CA LEU A 79 -1.70 -2.76 -11.72
C LEU A 79 -3.23 -2.62 -11.78
N THR A 80 -3.74 -1.80 -12.69
CA THR A 80 -5.18 -1.57 -12.87
C THR A 80 -5.93 -2.87 -13.18
N ASP A 81 -5.43 -3.67 -14.10
CA ASP A 81 -6.08 -4.90 -14.55
C ASP A 81 -6.02 -5.98 -13.47
N ALA A 82 -4.87 -6.11 -12.78
CA ALA A 82 -4.70 -7.02 -11.66
C ALA A 82 -5.68 -6.64 -10.54
N VAL A 83 -5.73 -5.38 -10.10
CA VAL A 83 -6.66 -4.97 -9.03
C VAL A 83 -8.12 -5.19 -9.43
N ASN A 84 -8.51 -4.79 -10.65
CA ASN A 84 -9.88 -4.97 -11.15
C ASN A 84 -10.34 -6.43 -11.15
N ALA A 85 -9.43 -7.38 -11.34
CA ALA A 85 -9.74 -8.80 -11.26
C ALA A 85 -10.09 -9.27 -9.84
N TRP A 86 -9.56 -8.60 -8.82
CA TRP A 86 -9.83 -8.94 -7.42
C TRP A 86 -11.09 -8.28 -6.87
N LEU A 87 -11.53 -7.14 -7.44
CA LEU A 87 -12.71 -6.40 -7.02
C LEU A 87 -14.01 -7.22 -7.15
N PRO A 88 -15.10 -6.81 -6.48
CA PRO A 88 -16.41 -7.45 -6.66
C PRO A 88 -16.84 -7.47 -8.14
N GLY A 89 -17.28 -8.64 -8.62
CA GLY A 89 -17.56 -8.90 -10.04
C GLY A 89 -16.32 -9.05 -10.94
N GLY A 90 -15.13 -9.18 -10.37
CA GLY A 90 -13.88 -9.52 -11.07
C GLY A 90 -13.65 -11.04 -11.17
N ASP A 91 -12.76 -11.46 -12.07
CA ASP A 91 -12.51 -12.87 -12.41
C ASP A 91 -11.33 -13.52 -11.64
N GLY A 92 -10.59 -12.74 -10.85
CA GLY A 92 -9.45 -13.20 -10.05
C GLY A 92 -9.85 -13.77 -8.69
N ALA A 93 -11.12 -13.64 -8.31
CA ALA A 93 -11.67 -14.08 -7.04
C ALA A 93 -12.14 -15.55 -7.05
N ALA A 94 -11.31 -16.49 -7.54
CA ALA A 94 -11.64 -17.91 -7.39
C ALA A 94 -11.45 -18.32 -5.93
N ASP A 95 -12.56 -18.49 -5.21
CA ASP A 95 -12.63 -19.11 -3.89
C ASP A 95 -12.12 -20.57 -3.94
N GLU A 96 -10.91 -20.84 -3.43
CA GLU A 96 -10.44 -22.22 -3.14
C GLU A 96 -10.95 -22.77 -1.79
N SER A 97 -11.60 -21.95 -0.97
CA SER A 97 -12.05 -22.25 0.38
C SER A 97 -13.47 -22.81 0.50
N GLY A 98 -14.25 -22.87 -0.58
CA GLY A 98 -15.58 -23.49 -0.58
C GLY A 98 -16.54 -22.86 0.45
N ALA A 99 -16.39 -21.57 0.71
CA ALA A 99 -17.23 -20.85 1.65
C ALA A 99 -18.59 -20.56 1.00
N THR A 100 -19.67 -20.76 1.75
CA THR A 100 -21.07 -20.66 1.27
C THR A 100 -21.55 -19.25 0.93
N GLY A 101 -20.63 -18.30 0.68
CA GLY A 101 -20.93 -16.95 0.22
C GLY A 101 -20.82 -16.86 -1.29
N ASP A 102 -21.53 -15.91 -1.89
CA ASP A 102 -21.34 -15.59 -3.30
C ASP A 102 -20.04 -14.78 -3.46
N PRO A 103 -18.96 -15.35 -4.03
CA PRO A 103 -17.66 -14.66 -4.15
C PRO A 103 -17.75 -13.37 -4.99
N ASP A 104 -18.79 -13.24 -5.83
CA ASP A 104 -19.01 -12.05 -6.65
C ASP A 104 -19.43 -10.80 -5.84
N HIS A 105 -19.80 -10.96 -4.56
CA HIS A 105 -20.41 -9.90 -3.74
C HIS A 105 -19.63 -9.52 -2.48
N ASP A 106 -18.49 -10.16 -2.20
CA ASP A 106 -17.74 -9.91 -0.98
C ASP A 106 -16.91 -8.63 -1.11
N PRO A 107 -17.04 -7.64 -0.20
CA PRO A 107 -16.28 -6.39 -0.27
C PRO A 107 -14.77 -6.62 -0.35
N VAL A 108 -14.09 -5.74 -1.06
CA VAL A 108 -12.63 -5.81 -1.24
C VAL A 108 -12.02 -4.48 -0.86
N ALA A 109 -11.06 -4.54 0.07
CA ALA A 109 -10.17 -3.43 0.35
C ALA A 109 -8.89 -3.59 -0.47
N VAL A 110 -8.41 -2.52 -1.09
CA VAL A 110 -7.12 -2.43 -1.75
C VAL A 110 -6.28 -1.45 -0.93
N VAL A 111 -5.07 -1.86 -0.53
CA VAL A 111 -4.14 -1.02 0.23
C VAL A 111 -2.81 -1.05 -0.49
N MET A 112 -2.30 0.11 -0.93
CA MET A 112 -1.02 0.18 -1.65
C MET A 112 0.14 -0.24 -0.73
N ALA A 113 1.13 -0.93 -1.29
CA ALA A 113 2.24 -1.54 -0.53
C ALA A 113 3.27 -0.55 0.03
N ASP A 114 3.19 0.71 -0.37
CA ASP A 114 4.13 1.78 -0.07
C ASP A 114 3.64 2.77 0.98
N LEU A 115 2.57 2.43 1.68
CA LEU A 115 2.06 3.18 2.83
C LEU A 115 2.84 2.86 4.09
N ALA A 116 4.12 3.26 4.12
CA ALA A 116 5.05 3.01 5.23
C ALA A 116 4.53 3.51 6.59
N LEU A 117 3.59 4.46 6.58
CA LEU A 117 3.00 5.06 7.79
C LEU A 117 1.66 4.45 8.20
N ALA A 118 1.17 3.44 7.48
CA ALA A 118 -0.09 2.77 7.77
C ALA A 118 -0.11 2.20 9.21
N THR A 119 -1.22 2.41 9.89
CA THR A 119 -1.48 1.88 11.23
C THR A 119 -2.80 1.13 11.25
N PRO A 120 -2.99 0.20 12.22
CA PRO A 120 -4.28 -0.49 12.38
C PRO A 120 -5.43 0.49 12.52
N ASP A 121 -5.30 1.51 13.37
CA ASP A 121 -6.35 2.52 13.57
C ASP A 121 -6.72 3.28 12.29
N ALA A 122 -5.73 3.61 11.45
CA ALA A 122 -5.97 4.33 10.20
C ALA A 122 -6.67 3.42 9.17
N LEU A 123 -6.27 2.15 9.11
CA LEU A 123 -6.92 1.13 8.28
C LEU A 123 -8.34 0.85 8.78
N GLU A 124 -8.56 0.71 10.09
CA GLU A 124 -9.89 0.49 10.68
C GLU A 124 -10.87 1.59 10.27
N GLY A 125 -10.42 2.86 10.30
CA GLY A 125 -11.22 3.99 9.82
C GLY A 125 -11.66 3.87 8.37
N LEU A 126 -10.86 3.26 7.50
CA LEU A 126 -11.22 2.96 6.12
C LEU A 126 -12.10 1.70 5.99
N LEU A 127 -11.72 0.62 6.66
CA LEU A 127 -12.33 -0.70 6.55
C LEU A 127 -13.76 -0.76 7.13
N THR A 128 -14.06 0.09 8.10
CA THR A 128 -15.39 0.17 8.77
C THR A 128 -16.38 1.11 8.10
N THR A 129 -15.97 1.85 7.06
CA THR A 129 -16.88 2.70 6.26
C THR A 129 -18.07 1.90 5.73
N ALA A 130 -19.23 2.54 5.62
CA ALA A 130 -20.45 1.90 5.11
C ALA A 130 -20.72 2.20 3.64
N ALA A 131 -20.01 3.18 3.06
CA ALA A 131 -20.19 3.59 1.66
C ALA A 131 -19.89 2.45 0.68
N ASP A 132 -20.53 2.47 -0.49
CA ASP A 132 -20.29 1.49 -1.55
C ASP A 132 -18.83 1.54 -2.05
N VAL A 133 -18.26 2.74 -2.07
CA VAL A 133 -16.84 2.99 -2.34
C VAL A 133 -16.30 3.95 -1.28
N ALA A 134 -15.25 3.56 -0.58
CA ALA A 134 -14.50 4.47 0.30
C ALA A 134 -13.07 4.61 -0.22
N ILE A 135 -12.52 5.83 -0.24
CA ILE A 135 -11.20 6.10 -0.81
C ILE A 135 -10.35 6.92 0.15
N ALA A 136 -9.14 6.45 0.43
CA ALA A 136 -8.06 7.24 1.00
C ALA A 136 -7.19 7.82 -0.14
N PRO A 137 -7.20 9.14 -0.38
CA PRO A 137 -6.44 9.76 -1.46
C PRO A 137 -4.94 9.76 -1.13
N GLY A 138 -4.11 9.63 -2.17
CA GLY A 138 -2.67 9.83 -2.09
C GLY A 138 -2.25 11.26 -2.43
N ARG A 139 -0.97 11.56 -2.18
CA ARG A 139 -0.40 12.85 -2.59
C ARG A 139 -0.39 12.94 -4.13
N GLY A 140 -0.51 14.16 -4.65
CA GLY A 140 -0.53 14.38 -6.10
C GLY A 140 -1.77 13.88 -6.85
N GLY A 141 -2.84 13.48 -6.14
CA GLY A 141 -4.11 13.05 -6.75
C GLY A 141 -4.19 11.55 -7.05
N GLY A 142 -3.26 10.76 -6.51
CA GLY A 142 -3.30 9.29 -6.55
C GLY A 142 -4.35 8.68 -5.61
N THR A 143 -4.51 7.36 -5.66
CA THR A 143 -5.36 6.60 -4.75
C THR A 143 -4.51 5.60 -3.96
N ASN A 144 -4.47 5.76 -2.64
CA ASN A 144 -3.56 4.99 -1.79
C ASN A 144 -4.24 3.79 -1.13
N ALA A 145 -5.53 3.91 -0.83
CA ALA A 145 -6.33 2.77 -0.40
C ALA A 145 -7.78 2.99 -0.77
N LEU A 146 -8.52 1.90 -0.94
CA LEU A 146 -9.95 1.96 -1.20
C LEU A 146 -10.67 0.71 -0.66
N VAL A 147 -11.96 0.86 -0.35
CA VAL A 147 -12.88 -0.25 -0.10
C VAL A 147 -13.95 -0.21 -1.18
N VAL A 148 -14.20 -1.35 -1.82
CA VAL A 148 -15.17 -1.50 -2.90
C VAL A 148 -16.19 -2.56 -2.52
N ARG A 149 -17.46 -2.16 -2.56
CA ARG A 149 -18.64 -3.03 -2.36
C ARG A 149 -19.48 -3.13 -3.63
N HIS A 150 -19.41 -2.12 -4.51
CA HIS A 150 -20.23 -2.07 -5.72
C HIS A 150 -19.64 -2.92 -6.86
N PRO A 151 -20.35 -3.94 -7.37
CA PRO A 151 -19.81 -4.91 -8.35
C PRO A 151 -19.52 -4.32 -9.73
N ALA A 152 -20.09 -3.17 -10.06
CA ALA A 152 -19.79 -2.46 -11.30
C ALA A 152 -18.63 -1.45 -11.18
N PHE A 153 -18.12 -1.17 -9.97
CA PHE A 153 -17.01 -0.23 -9.80
C PHE A 153 -15.71 -0.86 -10.29
N ARG A 154 -14.93 -0.11 -11.07
CA ARG A 154 -13.61 -0.51 -11.54
C ARG A 154 -12.61 0.61 -11.27
N VAL A 155 -11.38 0.24 -10.94
CA VAL A 155 -10.28 1.18 -10.73
C VAL A 155 -9.63 1.58 -12.05
N ASP A 156 -8.99 2.74 -12.04
CA ASP A 156 -8.05 3.24 -13.02
C ASP A 156 -6.94 4.04 -12.30
N TYR A 157 -5.75 3.45 -12.15
CA TYR A 157 -4.63 4.07 -11.42
C TYR A 157 -3.80 5.06 -12.25
N HIS A 158 -4.21 5.40 -13.47
CA HIS A 158 -3.49 6.38 -14.28
C HIS A 158 -3.78 7.82 -13.84
N GLY A 159 -2.83 8.73 -14.07
CA GLY A 159 -3.04 10.17 -13.91
C GLY A 159 -3.59 10.57 -12.53
N THR A 160 -4.76 11.20 -12.52
CA THR A 160 -5.46 11.71 -11.33
C THR A 160 -6.45 10.68 -10.78
N SER A 161 -5.96 9.46 -10.52
CA SER A 161 -6.79 8.30 -10.17
C SER A 161 -7.82 8.56 -9.06
N TYR A 162 -7.53 9.39 -8.06
CA TYR A 162 -8.54 9.75 -7.06
C TYR A 162 -9.79 10.40 -7.68
N LEU A 163 -9.60 11.37 -8.56
CA LEU A 163 -10.71 12.07 -9.22
C LEU A 163 -11.44 11.13 -10.18
N ASP A 164 -10.69 10.33 -10.93
CA ASP A 164 -11.25 9.36 -11.88
C ASP A 164 -12.08 8.30 -11.12
N HIS A 165 -11.60 7.77 -10.00
CA HIS A 165 -12.36 6.87 -9.13
C HIS A 165 -13.61 7.53 -8.55
N CYS A 166 -13.55 8.80 -8.16
CA CYS A 166 -14.74 9.53 -7.70
C CYS A 166 -15.79 9.65 -8.81
N GLU A 167 -15.38 9.90 -10.05
CA GLU A 167 -16.27 9.94 -11.21
C GLU A 167 -16.85 8.57 -11.56
N ILE A 168 -16.03 7.52 -11.51
CA ILE A 168 -16.48 6.14 -11.74
C ILE A 168 -17.53 5.75 -10.70
N ALA A 169 -17.29 6.01 -9.42
CA ALA A 169 -18.26 5.73 -8.34
C ALA A 169 -19.62 6.40 -8.61
N ARG A 170 -19.61 7.70 -8.98
CA ARG A 170 -20.83 8.42 -9.35
C ARG A 170 -21.51 7.84 -10.60
N SER A 171 -20.73 7.44 -11.60
CA SER A 171 -21.26 6.91 -12.86
C SER A 171 -22.02 5.59 -12.69
N VAL A 172 -21.61 4.77 -11.72
CA VAL A 172 -22.26 3.51 -11.38
C VAL A 172 -23.34 3.66 -10.30
N GLY A 173 -23.57 4.88 -9.81
CA GLY A 173 -24.57 5.18 -8.77
C GLY A 173 -24.18 4.71 -7.37
N ALA A 174 -22.88 4.52 -7.09
CA ALA A 174 -22.37 4.09 -5.81
C ALA A 174 -22.25 5.26 -4.82
N ASP A 175 -22.62 5.02 -3.56
CA ASP A 175 -22.31 5.94 -2.46
C ASP A 175 -20.79 6.02 -2.25
N LEU A 176 -20.26 7.23 -2.13
CA LEU A 176 -18.82 7.50 -2.06
C LEU A 176 -18.45 8.23 -0.76
N GLU A 177 -17.43 7.72 -0.08
CA GLU A 177 -16.81 8.36 1.09
C GLU A 177 -15.30 8.59 0.85
N THR A 178 -14.80 9.77 1.22
CA THR A 178 -13.36 10.05 1.24
C THR A 178 -12.86 9.97 2.68
N VAL A 179 -11.87 9.11 2.91
CA VAL A 179 -11.23 8.93 4.22
C VAL A 179 -10.02 9.83 4.30
N ASP A 180 -10.16 10.92 5.04
CA ASP A 180 -9.05 11.83 5.34
C ASP A 180 -8.13 11.21 6.39
N SER A 181 -6.97 10.74 5.94
CA SER A 181 -5.97 10.11 6.81
C SER A 181 -4.58 10.49 6.35
N PHE A 182 -3.86 11.24 7.17
CA PHE A 182 -2.44 11.54 6.94
C PHE A 182 -1.62 10.27 6.71
N ARG A 183 -1.90 9.21 7.47
CA ARG A 183 -1.14 7.94 7.43
C ARG A 183 -1.38 7.14 6.16
N LEU A 184 -2.61 7.16 5.65
CA LEU A 184 -2.94 6.48 4.40
C LEU A 184 -2.66 7.35 3.18
N GLY A 185 -2.71 8.68 3.32
CA GLY A 185 -2.45 9.61 2.22
C GLY A 185 -0.97 9.92 1.99
N THR A 186 -0.06 9.34 2.77
CA THR A 186 1.39 9.53 2.61
C THR A 186 2.03 8.26 2.06
N ASP A 187 1.97 8.12 0.74
CA ASP A 187 2.75 7.19 -0.06
C ASP A 187 4.22 7.65 -0.16
N ILE A 188 5.14 6.69 -0.25
CA ILE A 188 6.58 6.97 -0.30
C ILE A 188 7.12 6.68 -1.69
N ASP A 189 7.23 7.69 -2.53
CA ASP A 189 7.66 7.53 -3.94
C ASP A 189 8.86 8.38 -4.31
N GLU A 190 9.06 9.54 -3.67
CA GLU A 190 10.13 10.48 -3.97
C GLU A 190 11.07 10.66 -2.76
N PRO A 191 12.33 11.10 -2.98
CA PRO A 191 13.28 11.27 -1.87
C PRO A 191 12.77 12.19 -0.75
N ALA A 192 11.94 13.18 -1.09
CA ALA A 192 11.34 14.09 -0.12
C ALA A 192 10.38 13.38 0.86
N ASP A 193 9.75 12.28 0.44
CA ASP A 193 8.80 11.53 1.27
C ASP A 193 9.50 10.73 2.37
N LEU A 194 10.81 10.47 2.24
CA LEU A 194 11.61 9.78 3.26
C LEU A 194 11.65 10.55 4.59
N VAL A 195 11.49 11.88 4.55
CA VAL A 195 11.33 12.72 5.74
C VAL A 195 10.15 12.23 6.57
N GLU A 196 9.02 11.93 5.92
CA GLU A 196 7.79 11.52 6.60
C GLU A 196 7.98 10.21 7.34
N VAL A 197 8.71 9.25 6.76
CA VAL A 197 9.04 7.98 7.43
C VAL A 197 9.94 8.22 8.64
N LEU A 198 10.97 9.07 8.51
CA LEU A 198 11.90 9.37 9.60
C LEU A 198 11.25 10.11 10.77
N VAL A 199 10.25 10.97 10.49
CA VAL A 199 9.53 11.77 11.50
C VAL A 199 8.36 11.00 12.12
N HIS A 200 7.58 10.28 11.31
CA HIS A 200 6.27 9.73 11.72
C HIS A 200 6.22 8.20 11.82
N GLY A 201 7.27 7.51 11.40
CA GLY A 201 7.42 6.06 11.57
C GLY A 201 7.53 5.68 13.05
N ARG A 202 6.97 4.53 13.42
CA ARG A 202 7.07 3.97 14.76
C ARG A 202 8.36 3.17 14.88
N THR A 203 8.89 3.03 16.11
CA THR A 203 10.12 2.27 16.36
C THR A 203 10.03 0.79 15.99
N SER A 204 8.81 0.23 15.93
CA SER A 204 8.53 -1.12 15.45
C SER A 204 8.53 -1.26 13.92
N ASP A 205 8.51 -0.15 13.19
CA ASP A 205 8.28 -0.14 11.74
C ASP A 205 9.59 -0.44 11.02
N ARG A 206 9.52 -1.40 10.09
CA ARG A 206 10.67 -1.91 9.35
C ARG A 206 11.18 -0.90 8.34
N ALA A 207 10.29 -0.15 7.70
CA ALA A 207 10.67 0.91 6.77
C ALA A 207 11.59 1.93 7.46
N LEU A 208 11.21 2.40 8.66
CA LEU A 208 12.03 3.29 9.47
C LEU A 208 13.38 2.66 9.84
N ALA A 209 13.37 1.39 10.27
CA ALA A 209 14.60 0.69 10.62
C ALA A 209 15.56 0.57 9.43
N ARG A 210 15.05 0.28 8.22
CA ARG A 210 15.86 0.20 6.99
C ARG A 210 16.45 1.55 6.59
N LEU A 211 15.68 2.65 6.68
CA LEU A 211 16.24 3.98 6.39
C LEU A 211 17.43 4.30 7.29
N ARG A 212 17.32 4.00 8.59
CA ARG A 212 18.42 4.19 9.55
C ARG A 212 19.60 3.27 9.27
N GLU A 213 19.35 2.01 8.92
CA GLU A 213 20.40 1.06 8.52
C GLU A 213 21.19 1.55 7.29
N PHE A 214 20.50 2.16 6.33
CA PHE A 214 21.11 2.77 5.15
C PHE A 214 21.79 4.13 5.44
N GLY A 215 21.74 4.60 6.69
CA GLY A 215 22.39 5.82 7.15
C GLY A 215 21.63 7.11 6.85
N PHE A 216 20.31 7.05 6.59
CA PHE A 216 19.50 8.25 6.40
C PHE A 216 19.15 8.93 7.72
N ALA A 217 19.31 10.25 7.76
CA ALA A 217 18.93 11.11 8.88
C ALA A 217 18.28 12.42 8.38
N LEU A 218 17.50 13.05 9.27
CA LEU A 218 16.85 14.34 9.01
C LEU A 218 17.87 15.47 8.93
N ASP A 219 17.83 16.25 7.84
CA ASP A 219 18.74 17.38 7.54
C ASP A 219 17.98 18.70 7.56
N ASP A 220 18.38 19.63 8.43
CA ASP A 220 17.71 20.93 8.62
C ASP A 220 18.48 22.12 8.02
N ARG A 221 19.55 21.86 7.25
CA ARG A 221 20.49 22.88 6.75
C ARG A 221 19.87 23.97 5.86
N ASP A 222 18.78 23.68 5.13
CA ASP A 222 18.17 24.60 4.17
C ASP A 222 16.89 25.29 4.68
N GLY A 223 16.65 25.30 6.00
CA GLY A 223 15.47 25.92 6.61
C GLY A 223 14.15 25.15 6.37
N ARG A 224 14.19 24.08 5.57
CA ARG A 224 13.20 22.99 5.51
C ARG A 224 13.91 21.67 5.77
N VAL A 225 13.24 20.77 6.48
CA VAL A 225 13.78 19.45 6.79
C VAL A 225 13.80 18.59 5.52
N GLY A 226 14.98 18.13 5.12
CA GLY A 226 15.22 17.14 4.09
C GLY A 226 15.80 15.85 4.67
N VAL A 227 16.33 14.99 3.79
CA VAL A 227 17.07 13.78 4.17
C VAL A 227 18.47 13.80 3.58
N ALA A 228 19.43 13.31 4.36
CA ALA A 228 20.81 13.12 3.91
C ALA A 228 21.36 11.80 4.44
N ARG A 229 22.33 11.21 3.74
CA ARG A 229 23.11 10.11 4.28
C ARG A 229 24.19 10.65 5.22
N GLU A 230 24.45 9.94 6.32
CA GLU A 230 25.48 10.31 7.28
C GLU A 230 26.89 10.42 6.65
N THR A 231 27.18 9.62 5.63
CA THR A 231 28.44 9.70 4.86
C THR A 231 28.61 11.03 4.13
N ASP A 232 27.50 11.62 3.69
CA ASP A 232 27.52 12.89 2.95
C ASP A 232 27.68 14.08 3.90
N ARG A 233 27.31 13.92 5.18
CA ARG A 233 27.56 14.91 6.23
C ARG A 233 28.99 14.94 6.76
N ALA A 234 29.68 13.80 6.71
CA ALA A 234 31.06 13.70 7.20
C ALA A 234 32.11 14.22 6.19
N SER A 235 31.67 14.53 4.96
CA SER A 235 32.52 14.89 3.83
C SER A 235 32.65 16.42 3.62
N GLU A 236 32.05 17.24 4.48
CA GLU A 236 32.05 18.71 4.42
C GLU A 236 32.57 19.36 5.72
#